data_AF-E0RT76-F1
#
_entry.id   AF-E0RT76-F1
#
_cell.length_a   1.000
_cell.length_b   1.000
_cell.length_c   1.000
_cell.angle_alpha   90.00
_cell.angle_beta   90.00
_cell.angle_gamma   90.00
#
_symmetry.space_group_name_H-M   'P 1'
#
loop_
_entity.id
_entity.type
_entity.pdbx_description
1 polymer ?
#
loop_
_entity_poly.entity_id
_entity_poly.type
_entity_poly.pdbx_seq_one_letter_code
_entity_poly.pdbx_strand_id
1 'polypeptide(L)'
;MRRSMLAGGLLLLLLFSGCERLERRSEEPAATGGEPVASAQAEGVPSRDIPREEAPAVVLEAVSIWDSLDKGKKSLATATVGERLTFLGEIKEGVSSSGNKLEYALVRLSDGTQGWAYTGYLALRATLGVITKKVDYYQRPTTLLPSGQLEPFTLIGIGEKKEEGRQQIYFFETSRNVVREAWVMEGFSDRDVDLRLTARYFLILRDEDLPPEERYQKILELAQESQAEPVSADLVDSLQVKLDELSQELAEEAEETPTPEPSPETTASSM
;
A
#
# COMPACT_ATOMS: atom_id res chain seq x y z
N MET A 1 16.03 26.01 -52.78
CA MET A 1 15.89 27.47 -52.57
C MET A 1 16.78 27.87 -51.41
N ARG A 2 17.66 28.85 -51.64
CA ARG A 2 18.58 29.46 -50.67
C ARG A 2 17.81 30.42 -49.76
N ARG A 3 18.15 30.48 -48.46
CA ARG A 3 18.87 31.62 -47.83
C ARG A 3 18.89 31.51 -46.31
N SER A 4 20.10 31.56 -45.76
CA SER A 4 20.45 31.90 -44.39
C SER A 4 20.22 33.39 -44.07
N MET A 5 20.00 33.70 -42.79
CA MET A 5 20.48 34.87 -41.99
C MET A 5 20.31 34.42 -40.52
N LEU A 6 21.27 34.28 -39.58
CA LEU A 6 22.56 34.89 -39.22
C LEU A 6 22.50 36.33 -38.66
N ALA A 7 23.22 36.48 -37.53
CA ALA A 7 23.61 37.67 -36.75
C ALA A 7 22.57 38.21 -35.77
N GLY A 8 22.87 38.58 -34.52
CA GLY A 8 24.11 38.75 -33.73
C GLY A 8 23.64 39.14 -32.30
N GLY A 9 24.37 39.06 -31.19
CA GLY A 9 25.79 39.22 -30.92
C GLY A 9 25.96 40.37 -29.90
N LEU A 10 26.52 40.11 -28.71
CA LEU A 10 27.34 41.01 -27.85
C LEU A 10 27.61 40.28 -26.51
N LEU A 11 28.82 39.77 -26.20
CA LEU A 11 30.08 40.42 -25.76
C LEU A 11 29.94 41.13 -24.38
N LEU A 12 30.32 40.52 -23.24
CA LEU A 12 31.65 40.33 -22.58
C LEU A 12 32.33 41.62 -22.04
N LEU A 13 32.94 41.49 -20.83
CA LEU A 13 34.04 42.29 -20.21
C LEU A 13 33.65 43.58 -19.43
N LEU A 14 34.22 44.03 -18.29
CA LEU A 14 35.42 43.77 -17.43
C LEU A 14 35.19 44.55 -16.09
N LEU A 15 35.51 43.96 -14.92
CA LEU A 15 36.63 44.26 -13.98
C LEU A 15 36.67 45.58 -13.15
N PHE A 16 37.07 45.35 -11.88
CA PHE A 16 37.93 46.13 -10.96
C PHE A 16 37.55 47.56 -10.53
N SER A 17 37.31 47.71 -9.22
CA SER A 17 37.94 48.68 -8.30
C SER A 17 37.48 48.31 -6.88
N GLY A 18 38.30 48.07 -5.87
CA GLY A 18 39.52 48.79 -5.51
C GLY A 18 39.18 49.76 -4.37
N CYS A 19 39.21 49.29 -3.12
CA CYS A 19 39.34 50.18 -1.96
C CYS A 19 40.71 49.93 -1.32
N GLU A 20 41.58 50.90 -1.57
CA GLU A 20 42.82 51.20 -0.87
C GLU A 20 42.57 51.27 0.65
N ARG A 21 43.36 50.56 1.47
CA ARG A 21 44.65 50.99 2.03
C ARG A 21 44.52 52.16 3.00
N LEU A 22 44.61 51.85 4.29
CA LEU A 22 45.12 52.77 5.29
C LEU A 22 46.17 52.03 6.14
N GLU A 23 47.43 52.39 5.88
CA GLU A 23 48.60 51.96 6.65
C GLU A 23 48.65 52.67 8.00
N ARG A 24 49.00 51.93 9.06
CA ARG A 24 50.16 52.26 9.91
C ARG A 24 50.58 51.08 10.81
N ARG A 25 51.80 50.60 10.51
CA ARG A 25 52.86 50.06 11.41
C ARG A 25 52.84 50.71 12.80
N SER A 26 53.31 50.12 13.91
CA SER A 26 54.31 49.09 14.24
C SER A 26 54.09 48.78 15.75
N GLU A 27 54.26 47.58 16.31
CA GLU A 27 55.54 46.97 16.71
C GLU A 27 55.25 45.58 17.32
N GLU A 28 56.07 44.59 16.94
CA GLU A 28 56.32 43.34 17.65
C GLU A 28 57.70 43.49 18.35
N PRO A 29 58.12 42.67 19.34
CA PRO A 29 58.44 41.27 19.04
C PRO A 29 58.17 40.21 20.14
N ALA A 30 57.86 39.00 19.66
CA ALA A 30 58.41 37.68 20.01
C ALA A 30 58.40 37.13 21.46
N ALA A 31 57.87 35.92 21.63
CA ALA A 31 58.67 34.71 21.93
C ALA A 31 57.84 33.40 21.96
N THR A 32 57.97 32.65 20.87
CA THR A 32 58.12 31.19 20.66
C THR A 32 57.84 30.16 21.77
N GLY A 33 57.14 29.09 21.37
CA GLY A 33 57.20 27.72 21.90
C GLY A 33 55.80 27.15 22.16
N GLY A 34 55.32 26.03 21.62
CA GLY A 34 55.82 24.91 20.82
C GLY A 34 54.70 23.85 20.89
N GLU A 35 54.41 23.15 19.80
CA GLU A 35 53.34 22.12 19.75
C GLU A 35 53.61 20.94 20.72
N PRO A 36 52.55 20.20 21.09
CA PRO A 36 52.39 18.92 20.40
C PRO A 36 50.95 18.64 19.96
N VAL A 37 50.81 18.23 18.71
CA VAL A 37 49.62 17.56 18.16
C VAL A 37 49.58 16.15 18.76
N ALA A 38 48.65 15.92 19.69
CA ALA A 38 48.29 14.59 20.17
C ALA A 38 47.00 14.14 19.49
N SER A 39 47.11 13.05 18.75
CA SER A 39 46.02 12.22 18.22
C SER A 39 45.08 11.74 19.33
N ALA A 40 43.78 11.94 19.17
CA ALA A 40 42.76 11.22 19.93
C ALA A 40 41.70 10.67 18.98
N GLN A 41 41.65 9.34 18.92
CA GLN A 41 40.53 8.56 18.39
C GLN A 41 39.37 8.57 19.39
N ALA A 42 38.17 8.38 18.82
CA ALA A 42 36.93 7.91 19.41
C ALA A 42 36.30 8.76 20.52
N GLU A 43 35.11 9.29 20.23
CA GLU A 43 33.92 8.92 21.02
C GLU A 43 32.72 8.80 20.08
N GLY A 44 32.16 7.59 20.03
CA GLY A 44 30.85 7.35 19.44
C GLY A 44 29.83 8.15 20.23
N VAL A 45 29.09 9.00 19.54
CA VAL A 45 27.94 9.66 20.13
C VAL A 45 26.97 8.57 20.58
N PRO A 46 26.57 8.52 21.87
CA PRO A 46 25.54 7.62 22.31
C PRO A 46 24.27 8.00 21.57
N SER A 47 23.82 7.11 20.69
CA SER A 47 22.46 7.15 20.16
C SER A 47 21.54 7.26 21.36
N ARG A 48 20.86 8.40 21.49
CA ARG A 48 19.78 8.53 22.46
C ARG A 48 18.74 7.49 22.08
N ASP A 49 18.59 6.47 22.92
CA ASP A 49 17.43 5.58 22.93
C ASP A 49 16.20 6.41 23.29
N ILE A 50 15.71 7.18 22.31
CA ILE A 50 14.34 7.65 22.31
C ILE A 50 13.52 6.39 22.10
N PRO A 51 12.58 6.03 23.00
CA PRO A 51 11.71 4.89 22.80
C PRO A 51 11.04 5.06 21.44
N ARG A 52 11.41 4.22 20.48
CA ARG A 52 10.66 4.11 19.23
C ARG A 52 9.30 3.57 19.64
N GLU A 53 8.28 4.38 19.45
CA GLU A 53 6.91 4.00 19.78
C GLU A 53 6.49 2.89 18.80
N GLU A 54 6.48 1.65 19.29
CA GLU A 54 5.94 0.52 18.56
C GLU A 54 4.45 0.76 18.29
N ALA A 55 3.99 0.36 17.11
CA ALA A 55 2.61 0.54 16.71
C ALA A 55 2.12 -0.63 15.85
N PRO A 56 0.81 -0.88 15.77
CA PRO A 56 0.29 -1.90 14.87
C PRO A 56 0.53 -1.52 13.41
N ALA A 57 0.73 -2.51 12.55
CA ALA A 57 0.73 -2.35 11.12
C ALA A 57 -0.01 -3.53 10.46
N VAL A 58 -0.53 -3.29 9.26
CA VAL A 58 -1.29 -4.29 8.50
C VAL A 58 -0.74 -4.39 7.09
N VAL A 59 -0.62 -5.62 6.60
CA VAL A 59 -0.26 -5.92 5.22
C VAL A 59 -1.50 -5.83 4.34
N LEU A 60 -1.51 -4.91 3.37
CA LEU A 60 -2.61 -4.75 2.41
C LEU A 60 -2.28 -5.30 1.02
N GLU A 61 -1.00 -5.58 0.76
CA GLU A 61 -0.50 -6.34 -0.40
C GLU A 61 0.68 -7.20 0.06
N ALA A 62 0.84 -8.41 -0.48
CA ALA A 62 1.88 -9.33 -0.02
C ALA A 62 3.28 -8.70 -0.12
N VAL A 63 4.07 -8.81 0.95
CA VAL A 63 5.34 -8.07 1.06
C VAL A 63 6.46 -8.94 1.62
N SER A 64 7.62 -8.90 0.97
CA SER A 64 8.83 -9.54 1.48
C SER A 64 9.44 -8.73 2.63
N ILE A 65 9.94 -9.46 3.62
CA ILE A 65 10.64 -8.94 4.79
C ILE A 65 12.13 -9.13 4.56
N TRP A 66 12.87 -8.03 4.49
CA TRP A 66 14.30 -8.05 4.16
C TRP A 66 15.16 -7.90 5.42
N ASP A 67 16.31 -8.57 5.46
CA ASP A 67 17.29 -8.40 6.54
C ASP A 67 17.94 -7.02 6.58
N SER A 68 18.09 -6.40 5.41
CA SER A 68 18.80 -5.15 5.18
C SER A 68 18.23 -4.42 3.95
N LEU A 69 18.67 -3.18 3.73
CA LEU A 69 18.29 -2.37 2.55
C LEU A 69 19.42 -2.25 1.52
N ASP A 70 20.52 -2.95 1.75
CA ASP A 70 21.71 -2.90 0.92
C ASP A 70 21.60 -3.77 -0.35
N LYS A 71 22.55 -3.58 -1.27
CA LYS A 71 22.68 -4.46 -2.43
C LYS A 71 22.98 -5.88 -1.97
N GLY A 72 22.12 -6.84 -2.35
CA GLY A 72 22.27 -8.25 -1.97
C GLY A 72 21.49 -8.66 -0.73
N LYS A 73 20.57 -7.82 -0.24
CA LYS A 73 19.63 -8.16 0.84
C LYS A 73 18.97 -9.53 0.65
N LYS A 74 18.78 -10.24 1.76
CA LYS A 74 18.15 -11.56 1.80
C LYS A 74 16.70 -11.42 2.26
N SER A 75 15.79 -12.13 1.58
CA SER A 75 14.41 -12.27 2.06
C SER A 75 14.41 -13.21 3.27
N LEU A 76 13.88 -12.72 4.39
CA LEU A 76 13.70 -13.47 5.63
C LEU A 76 12.37 -14.22 5.62
N ALA A 77 11.31 -13.57 5.14
CA ALA A 77 9.94 -14.08 5.09
C ALA A 77 9.12 -13.30 4.06
N THR A 78 7.91 -13.79 3.77
CA THR A 78 6.88 -13.04 3.06
C THR A 78 5.68 -12.92 3.98
N ALA A 79 5.26 -11.69 4.29
CA ALA A 79 4.04 -11.43 5.01
C ALA A 79 2.87 -11.35 4.01
N THR A 80 1.74 -11.94 4.39
CA THR A 80 0.58 -12.13 3.50
C THR A 80 -0.49 -11.06 3.72
N VAL A 81 -1.37 -10.85 2.74
CA VAL A 81 -2.48 -9.87 2.85
C VAL A 81 -3.34 -10.18 4.08
N GLY A 82 -3.63 -9.15 4.87
CA GLY A 82 -4.39 -9.26 6.12
C GLY A 82 -3.53 -9.62 7.34
N GLU A 83 -2.25 -9.91 7.17
CA GLU A 83 -1.36 -10.20 8.30
C GLU A 83 -1.12 -8.95 9.15
N ARG A 84 -1.18 -9.13 10.48
CA ARG A 84 -0.93 -8.08 11.47
C ARG A 84 0.55 -8.12 11.87
N LEU A 85 1.21 -6.97 11.76
CA LEU A 85 2.62 -6.77 12.08
C LEU A 85 2.77 -5.75 13.22
N THR A 86 3.94 -5.69 13.83
CA THR A 86 4.33 -4.57 14.69
C THR A 86 5.31 -3.67 13.94
N PHE A 87 4.97 -2.41 13.72
CA PHE A 87 5.88 -1.38 13.27
C PHE A 87 6.80 -0.94 14.43
N LEU A 88 8.12 -0.97 14.22
CA LEU A 88 9.12 -0.69 15.24
C LEU A 88 9.61 0.76 15.23
N GLY A 89 8.83 1.69 14.67
CA GLY A 89 9.08 3.13 14.72
C GLY A 89 10.20 3.65 13.82
N GLU A 90 10.71 2.84 12.89
CA GLU A 90 11.80 3.26 11.97
C GLU A 90 11.39 3.13 10.51
N ILE A 91 11.60 4.22 9.76
CA ILE A 91 11.48 4.24 8.30
C ILE A 91 12.82 4.66 7.72
N LYS A 92 13.27 3.95 6.69
CA LYS A 92 14.49 4.27 5.93
C LYS A 92 14.23 4.22 4.44
N GLU A 93 14.95 5.06 3.70
CA GLU A 93 15.05 4.92 2.25
C GLU A 93 15.95 3.72 1.93
N GLY A 94 15.52 2.90 0.98
CA GLY A 94 16.29 1.80 0.40
C GLY A 94 16.16 1.84 -1.12
N VAL A 95 16.88 0.93 -1.77
CA VAL A 95 16.84 0.80 -3.23
C VAL A 95 16.12 -0.49 -3.61
N SER A 96 15.16 -0.39 -4.53
CA SER A 96 14.47 -1.54 -5.11
C SER A 96 15.40 -2.34 -6.02
N SER A 97 15.00 -3.56 -6.39
CA SER A 97 15.73 -4.35 -7.40
C SER A 97 15.84 -3.63 -8.76
N SER A 98 14.93 -2.70 -9.06
CA SER A 98 14.93 -1.87 -10.27
C SER A 98 15.71 -0.55 -10.14
N GLY A 99 16.35 -0.30 -8.99
CA GLY A 99 17.14 0.92 -8.76
C GLY A 99 16.34 2.13 -8.28
N ASN A 100 15.04 1.98 -8.01
CA ASN A 100 14.20 3.07 -7.53
C ASN A 100 14.39 3.25 -6.01
N LYS A 101 14.39 4.51 -5.56
CA LYS A 101 14.33 4.84 -4.13
C LYS A 101 12.94 4.55 -3.61
N LEU A 102 12.87 3.74 -2.54
CA LEU A 102 11.63 3.34 -1.89
C LEU A 102 11.78 3.49 -0.38
N GLU A 103 10.68 3.73 0.32
CA GLU A 103 10.65 3.76 1.78
C GLU A 103 10.35 2.37 2.34
N TYR A 104 11.07 2.01 3.40
CA TYR A 104 10.90 0.75 4.10
C TYR A 104 10.70 0.99 5.59
N ALA A 105 9.75 0.30 6.19
CA ALA A 105 9.51 0.28 7.62
C ALA A 105 10.19 -0.93 8.26
N LEU A 106 10.83 -0.74 9.41
CA LEU A 106 11.26 -1.84 10.25
C LEU A 106 10.04 -2.41 10.98
N VAL A 107 9.79 -3.70 10.77
CA VAL A 107 8.61 -4.41 11.29
C VAL A 107 9.02 -5.70 11.99
N ARG A 108 8.10 -6.22 12.81
CA ARG A 108 8.18 -7.53 13.46
C ARG A 108 6.92 -8.35 13.15
N LEU A 109 7.12 -9.60 12.76
CA LEU A 109 6.07 -10.59 12.50
C LEU A 109 5.66 -11.28 13.80
N SER A 110 4.56 -12.03 13.75
CA SER A 110 4.02 -12.76 14.91
C SER A 110 4.95 -13.85 15.45
N ASP A 111 5.81 -14.40 14.60
CA ASP A 111 6.85 -15.38 14.95
C ASP A 111 8.12 -14.75 15.57
N GLY A 112 8.15 -13.41 15.68
CA GLY A 112 9.29 -12.65 16.18
C GLY A 112 10.30 -12.25 15.10
N THR A 113 10.14 -12.69 13.85
CA THR A 113 11.01 -12.28 12.73
C THR A 113 10.95 -10.76 12.56
N GLN A 114 12.12 -10.11 12.57
CA GLN A 114 12.26 -8.66 12.37
C GLN A 114 12.97 -8.37 11.06
N GLY A 115 12.51 -7.35 10.34
CA GLY A 115 13.15 -6.91 9.11
C GLY A 115 12.43 -5.74 8.45
N TRP A 116 12.90 -5.40 7.26
CA TRP A 116 12.45 -4.24 6.50
C TRP A 116 11.37 -4.62 5.49
N ALA A 117 10.24 -3.94 5.54
CA ALA A 117 9.12 -4.13 4.62
C ALA A 117 8.82 -2.84 3.86
N TYR A 118 8.50 -2.94 2.57
CA TYR A 118 8.19 -1.79 1.74
C TYR A 118 6.91 -1.10 2.26
N THR A 119 6.99 0.20 2.58
CA THR A 119 5.86 0.93 3.19
C THR A 119 4.67 1.05 2.26
N GLY A 120 4.90 1.01 0.94
CA GLY A 120 3.84 1.09 -0.06
C GLY A 120 2.86 -0.07 -0.03
N TYR A 121 3.11 -1.16 0.72
CA TYR A 121 2.19 -2.29 0.89
C TYR A 121 1.62 -2.42 2.31
N LEU A 122 1.95 -1.45 3.18
CA LEU A 122 1.58 -1.48 4.59
C LEU A 122 0.68 -0.31 4.95
N ALA A 123 -0.30 -0.59 5.81
CA ALA A 123 -0.94 0.43 6.64
C ALA A 123 -0.20 0.49 7.98
N LEU A 124 0.60 1.53 8.20
CA LEU A 124 1.31 1.75 9.47
C LEU A 124 0.39 2.48 10.47
N ARG A 125 0.53 2.17 11.76
CA ARG A 125 -0.31 2.73 12.84
C ARG A 125 -1.79 2.50 12.56
N ALA A 126 -2.11 1.28 12.16
CA ALA A 126 -3.44 0.89 11.75
C ALA A 126 -3.79 -0.51 12.22
N THR A 127 -5.08 -0.75 12.42
CA THR A 127 -5.65 -2.07 12.70
C THR A 127 -6.35 -2.62 11.46
N LEU A 128 -6.47 -3.94 11.34
CA LEU A 128 -7.11 -4.55 10.17
C LEU A 128 -8.62 -4.31 10.23
N GLY A 129 -9.19 -3.86 9.12
CA GLY A 129 -10.62 -3.69 8.94
C GLY A 129 -11.09 -4.13 7.56
N VAL A 130 -12.39 -4.04 7.36
CA VAL A 130 -13.05 -4.31 6.09
C VAL A 130 -14.14 -3.29 5.82
N ILE A 131 -14.34 -2.96 4.54
CA ILE A 131 -15.48 -2.20 4.05
C ILE A 131 -16.74 -3.09 4.03
N THR A 132 -17.80 -2.68 4.73
CA THR A 132 -19.00 -3.50 4.92
C THR A 132 -20.09 -3.27 3.87
N LYS A 133 -20.10 -2.09 3.25
CA LYS A 133 -20.98 -1.70 2.16
C LYS A 133 -20.20 -0.81 1.20
N LYS A 134 -20.75 -0.51 0.03
CA LYS A 134 -20.13 0.48 -0.86
C LYS A 134 -20.03 1.84 -0.18
N VAL A 135 -18.83 2.40 -0.11
CA VAL A 135 -18.57 3.68 0.59
C VAL A 135 -17.80 4.65 -0.28
N ASP A 136 -18.16 5.92 -0.15
CA ASP A 136 -17.39 7.04 -0.66
C ASP A 136 -16.16 7.29 0.22
N TYR A 137 -14.98 7.46 -0.40
CA TYR A 137 -13.78 7.87 0.31
C TYR A 137 -13.29 9.24 -0.15
N TYR A 138 -12.54 9.91 0.72
CA TYR A 138 -11.99 11.24 0.48
C TYR A 138 -10.47 11.25 0.72
N GLN A 139 -9.71 11.91 -0.13
CA GLN A 139 -8.26 12.09 0.07
C GLN A 139 -7.91 13.04 1.23
N ARG A 140 -8.87 13.85 1.65
CA ARG A 140 -8.78 14.78 2.77
C ARG A 140 -10.08 14.68 3.57
N PRO A 141 -10.08 15.02 4.86
CA PRO A 141 -11.32 15.10 5.63
C PRO A 141 -12.12 16.32 5.16
N THR A 142 -12.91 16.16 4.09
CA THR A 142 -13.72 17.23 3.49
C THR A 142 -15.13 16.73 3.20
N THR A 143 -16.10 17.64 3.23
CA THR A 143 -17.52 17.38 2.97
C THR A 143 -17.94 17.63 1.52
N LEU A 144 -17.00 17.95 0.62
CA LEU A 144 -17.32 18.34 -0.75
C LEU A 144 -17.63 17.12 -1.63
N LEU A 145 -16.68 16.69 -2.46
CA LEU A 145 -16.87 15.60 -3.42
C LEU A 145 -16.00 14.41 -3.04
N PRO A 146 -16.54 13.19 -3.14
CA PRO A 146 -15.76 11.98 -2.93
C PRO A 146 -14.65 11.88 -3.99
N SER A 147 -13.53 11.30 -3.57
CA SER A 147 -12.38 11.01 -4.45
C SER A 147 -12.55 9.70 -5.21
N GLY A 148 -13.45 8.83 -4.74
CA GLY A 148 -13.78 7.55 -5.34
C GLY A 148 -14.65 6.74 -4.39
N GLN A 149 -14.83 5.46 -4.72
CA GLN A 149 -15.63 4.52 -3.94
C GLN A 149 -14.81 3.27 -3.62
N LEU A 150 -15.06 2.68 -2.45
CA LEU A 150 -14.59 1.36 -2.09
C LEU A 150 -15.77 0.40 -2.08
N GLU A 151 -15.56 -0.78 -2.63
CA GLU A 151 -16.57 -1.83 -2.67
C GLU A 151 -16.58 -2.63 -1.36
N PRO A 152 -17.71 -3.26 -1.02
CA PRO A 152 -17.78 -4.20 0.09
C PRO A 152 -16.68 -5.26 0.02
N PHE A 153 -16.34 -5.84 1.17
CA PHE A 153 -15.26 -6.83 1.35
C PHE A 153 -13.85 -6.29 1.11
N THR A 154 -13.66 -5.03 0.70
CA THR A 154 -12.30 -4.46 0.57
C THR A 154 -11.60 -4.45 1.94
N LEU A 155 -10.44 -5.12 2.04
CA LEU A 155 -9.58 -5.05 3.22
C LEU A 155 -8.94 -3.66 3.31
N ILE A 156 -8.93 -3.13 4.53
CA ILE A 156 -8.38 -1.81 4.83
C ILE A 156 -7.55 -1.85 6.12
N GLY A 157 -6.67 -0.87 6.29
CA GLY A 157 -6.13 -0.51 7.59
C GLY A 157 -6.95 0.64 8.17
N ILE A 158 -7.45 0.51 9.39
CA ILE A 158 -8.13 1.59 10.12
C ILE A 158 -7.07 2.33 10.94
N GLY A 159 -6.78 3.58 10.56
CA GLY A 159 -5.77 4.42 11.20
C GLY A 159 -6.22 4.97 12.54
N GLU A 160 -5.31 5.62 13.26
CA GLU A 160 -5.59 6.19 14.59
C GLU A 160 -6.38 7.51 14.53
N LYS A 161 -6.37 8.21 13.39
CA LYS A 161 -6.94 9.56 13.29
C LYS A 161 -8.43 9.54 12.98
N LYS A 162 -9.16 10.43 13.65
CA LYS A 162 -10.56 10.73 13.38
C LYS A 162 -10.78 12.23 13.33
N GLU A 163 -11.29 12.74 12.22
CA GLU A 163 -11.45 14.18 11.96
C GLU A 163 -12.83 14.45 11.37
N GLU A 164 -13.57 15.40 11.95
CA GLU A 164 -14.90 15.81 11.45
C GLU A 164 -15.87 14.64 11.19
N GLY A 165 -15.87 13.65 12.09
CA GLY A 165 -16.71 12.45 11.96
C GLY A 165 -16.21 11.41 10.94
N ARG A 166 -15.06 11.65 10.29
CA ARG A 166 -14.42 10.71 9.37
C ARG A 166 -13.29 9.95 10.03
N GLN A 167 -13.23 8.67 9.76
CA GLN A 167 -12.16 7.77 10.16
C GLN A 167 -11.08 7.75 9.07
N GLN A 168 -9.81 7.88 9.47
CA GLN A 168 -8.68 7.64 8.60
C GLN A 168 -8.61 6.15 8.29
N ILE A 169 -8.44 5.82 7.02
CA ILE A 169 -8.24 4.45 6.53
C ILE A 169 -7.09 4.40 5.53
N TYR A 170 -6.62 3.18 5.30
CA TYR A 170 -5.63 2.82 4.31
C TYR A 170 -6.19 1.70 3.45
N PHE A 171 -6.07 1.80 2.13
CA PHE A 171 -6.49 0.74 1.22
C PHE A 171 -5.45 0.57 0.11
N PHE A 172 -5.36 -0.63 -0.45
CA PHE A 172 -4.46 -0.90 -1.57
C PHE A 172 -5.11 -0.48 -2.91
N GLU A 173 -4.46 0.40 -3.65
CA GLU A 173 -4.92 0.85 -4.96
C GLU A 173 -4.19 0.05 -6.06
N THR A 174 -4.85 -0.96 -6.61
CA THR A 174 -4.27 -1.88 -7.62
C THR A 174 -3.69 -1.16 -8.83
N SER A 175 -4.34 -0.09 -9.31
CA SER A 175 -3.90 0.67 -10.49
C SER A 175 -2.54 1.34 -10.30
N ARG A 176 -2.18 1.68 -9.06
CA ARG A 176 -0.91 2.32 -8.70
C ARG A 176 0.05 1.37 -7.98
N ASN A 177 -0.43 0.18 -7.62
CA ASN A 177 0.33 -0.80 -6.87
C ASN A 177 0.90 -0.19 -5.57
N VAL A 178 0.05 0.49 -4.80
CA VAL A 178 0.45 1.17 -3.56
C VAL A 178 -0.74 1.34 -2.61
N VAL A 179 -0.46 1.33 -1.31
CA VAL A 179 -1.39 1.70 -0.24
C VAL A 179 -1.60 3.21 -0.25
N ARG A 180 -2.86 3.61 -0.20
CA ARG A 180 -3.32 5.00 -0.16
C ARG A 180 -3.96 5.29 1.17
N GLU A 181 -3.68 6.46 1.71
CA GLU A 181 -4.43 7.05 2.82
C GLU A 181 -5.72 7.71 2.28
N ALA A 182 -6.82 7.51 3.01
CA ALA A 182 -8.10 8.15 2.74
C ALA A 182 -8.93 8.28 4.02
N TRP A 183 -10.11 8.88 3.87
CA TRP A 183 -11.06 9.16 4.94
C TRP A 183 -12.45 8.68 4.55
N VAL A 184 -13.12 7.97 5.45
CA VAL A 184 -14.49 7.46 5.27
C VAL A 184 -15.34 7.84 6.49
N MET A 185 -16.65 8.03 6.31
CA MET A 185 -17.53 8.36 7.45
C MET A 185 -17.97 7.12 8.23
N GLU A 186 -18.41 6.08 7.51
CA GLU A 186 -18.97 4.85 8.04
C GLU A 186 -18.83 3.72 7.00
N GLY A 187 -19.44 2.56 7.25
CA GLY A 187 -19.45 1.42 6.33
C GLY A 187 -18.15 0.62 6.36
N PHE A 188 -17.53 0.52 7.53
CA PHE A 188 -16.37 -0.32 7.79
C PHE A 188 -16.51 -1.01 9.15
N SER A 189 -15.77 -2.10 9.34
CA SER A 189 -15.74 -2.89 10.57
C SER A 189 -14.35 -3.46 10.83
N ASP A 190 -13.96 -3.54 12.10
CA ASP A 190 -12.77 -4.21 12.61
C ASP A 190 -13.09 -5.51 13.38
N ARG A 191 -14.37 -5.92 13.39
CA ARG A 191 -14.82 -7.08 14.17
C ARG A 191 -14.29 -8.36 13.53
N ASP A 192 -13.75 -9.25 14.35
CA ASP A 192 -13.19 -10.52 13.88
C ASP A 192 -14.21 -11.39 13.11
N VAL A 193 -15.50 -11.31 13.45
CA VAL A 193 -16.56 -12.04 12.72
C VAL A 193 -16.69 -11.58 11.27
N ASP A 194 -16.60 -10.26 11.05
CA ASP A 194 -16.69 -9.65 9.72
C ASP A 194 -15.41 -9.94 8.93
N LEU A 195 -14.24 -9.81 9.56
CA LEU A 195 -12.95 -10.13 8.96
C LEU A 195 -12.84 -11.60 8.52
N ARG A 196 -13.35 -12.55 9.32
CA ARG A 196 -13.34 -13.98 8.96
C ARG A 196 -14.26 -14.27 7.77
N LEU A 197 -15.45 -13.68 7.75
CA LEU A 197 -16.37 -13.80 6.62
C LEU A 197 -15.70 -13.30 5.34
N THR A 198 -15.12 -12.11 5.40
CA THR A 198 -14.38 -11.50 4.28
C THR A 198 -13.20 -12.35 3.84
N ALA A 199 -12.41 -12.91 4.76
CA ALA A 199 -11.30 -13.79 4.40
C ALA A 199 -11.78 -15.04 3.64
N ARG A 200 -12.88 -15.67 4.08
CA ARG A 200 -13.49 -16.82 3.39
C ARG A 200 -14.01 -16.42 2.01
N TYR A 201 -14.67 -15.26 1.89
CA TYR A 201 -15.11 -14.71 0.63
C TYR A 201 -13.94 -14.50 -0.35
N PHE A 202 -12.83 -13.90 0.11
CA PHE A 202 -11.63 -13.75 -0.72
C PHE A 202 -11.02 -15.06 -1.18
N LEU A 203 -11.00 -16.09 -0.33
CA LEU A 203 -10.49 -17.41 -0.71
C LEU A 203 -11.33 -18.02 -1.84
N ILE A 204 -12.65 -17.83 -1.81
CA ILE A 204 -13.55 -18.29 -2.88
C ILE A 204 -13.27 -17.54 -4.19
N LEU A 205 -13.08 -16.22 -4.14
CA LEU A 205 -12.85 -15.40 -5.34
C LEU A 205 -11.46 -15.58 -5.96
N ARG A 206 -10.45 -15.90 -5.15
CA ARG A 206 -9.07 -16.09 -5.62
C ARG A 206 -8.82 -17.47 -6.21
N ASP A 207 -9.75 -18.40 -6.03
CA ASP A 207 -9.68 -19.72 -6.63
C ASP A 207 -10.06 -19.62 -8.11
N GLU A 208 -9.05 -19.39 -8.95
CA GLU A 208 -9.21 -19.24 -10.41
C GLU A 208 -9.70 -20.53 -11.08
N ASP A 209 -9.45 -21.68 -10.46
CA ASP A 209 -9.86 -22.99 -10.96
C ASP A 209 -11.32 -23.34 -10.59
N LEU A 210 -11.96 -22.53 -9.73
CA LEU A 210 -13.30 -22.79 -9.25
C LEU A 210 -14.36 -22.43 -10.32
N PRO A 211 -15.15 -23.41 -10.80
CA PRO A 211 -16.20 -23.15 -11.79
C PRO A 211 -17.24 -22.14 -11.30
N PRO A 212 -17.86 -21.35 -12.19
CA PRO A 212 -18.86 -20.34 -11.82
C PRO A 212 -20.00 -20.89 -10.94
N GLU A 213 -20.55 -22.06 -11.28
CA GLU A 213 -21.62 -22.71 -10.49
C GLU A 213 -21.15 -23.07 -9.08
N GLU A 214 -19.96 -23.66 -8.95
CA GLU A 214 -19.39 -24.02 -7.65
C GLU A 214 -19.06 -22.78 -6.81
N ARG A 215 -18.58 -21.71 -7.45
CA ARG A 215 -18.35 -20.41 -6.81
C ARG A 215 -19.63 -19.83 -6.25
N TYR A 216 -20.71 -19.85 -7.03
CA TYR A 216 -22.03 -19.43 -6.58
C TYR A 216 -22.47 -20.24 -5.35
N GLN A 217 -22.37 -21.57 -5.39
CA GLN A 217 -22.76 -22.43 -4.25
C GLN A 217 -21.93 -22.13 -3.00
N LYS A 218 -20.61 -21.95 -3.11
CA LYS A 218 -19.76 -21.59 -1.96
C LYS A 218 -20.12 -20.24 -1.36
N ILE A 219 -20.45 -19.23 -2.18
CA ILE A 219 -20.89 -17.92 -1.69
C ILE A 219 -22.29 -18.03 -1.06
N LEU A 220 -23.16 -18.89 -1.59
CA LEU A 220 -24.50 -19.12 -1.05
C LEU A 220 -24.41 -19.77 0.34
N GLU A 221 -23.58 -20.78 0.50
CA GLU A 221 -23.28 -21.40 1.79
C GLU A 221 -22.73 -20.36 2.78
N LEU A 222 -21.77 -19.54 2.34
CA LEU A 222 -21.19 -18.48 3.16
C LEU A 222 -22.25 -17.47 3.62
N ALA A 223 -23.17 -17.08 2.73
CA ALA A 223 -24.27 -16.17 3.06
C ALA A 223 -25.23 -16.81 4.07
N GLN A 224 -25.60 -18.08 3.90
CA GLN A 224 -26.48 -18.79 4.85
C GLN A 224 -25.86 -18.89 6.24
N GLU A 225 -24.58 -19.24 6.34
CA GLU A 225 -23.87 -19.30 7.61
C GLU A 225 -23.77 -17.92 8.28
N SER A 226 -23.55 -16.86 7.48
CA SER A 226 -23.44 -15.50 8.00
C SER A 226 -24.71 -15.00 8.69
N GLN A 227 -25.89 -15.54 8.33
CA GLN A 227 -27.17 -15.24 9.00
C GLN A 227 -27.25 -15.80 10.43
N ALA A 228 -26.45 -16.83 10.75
CA ALA A 228 -26.41 -17.44 12.07
C ALA A 228 -25.33 -16.83 12.99
N GLU A 229 -24.42 -16.03 12.43
CA GLU A 229 -23.37 -15.32 13.16
C GLU A 229 -23.73 -13.83 13.35
N PRO A 230 -23.16 -13.14 14.35
CA PRO A 230 -23.41 -11.70 14.57
C PRO A 230 -22.64 -10.80 13.59
N VAL A 231 -22.65 -11.15 12.30
CA VAL A 231 -22.04 -10.42 11.18
C VAL A 231 -22.77 -9.08 10.96
N SER A 232 -22.07 -8.10 10.39
CA SER A 232 -22.64 -6.80 10.04
C SER A 232 -23.74 -6.98 8.99
N ALA A 233 -24.92 -6.42 9.22
CA ALA A 233 -26.04 -6.49 8.27
C ALA A 233 -25.63 -6.00 6.86
N ASP A 234 -24.88 -4.88 6.80
CA ASP A 234 -24.31 -4.35 5.56
C ASP A 234 -23.49 -5.38 4.75
N LEU A 235 -22.71 -6.24 5.42
CA LEU A 235 -21.92 -7.29 4.74
C LEU A 235 -22.80 -8.44 4.25
N VAL A 236 -23.82 -8.80 5.03
CA VAL A 236 -24.80 -9.83 4.63
C VAL A 236 -25.58 -9.35 3.41
N ASP A 237 -26.04 -8.10 3.41
CA ASP A 237 -26.71 -7.48 2.26
C ASP A 237 -25.78 -7.44 1.04
N SER A 238 -24.51 -7.09 1.25
CA SER A 238 -23.50 -7.08 0.17
C SER A 238 -23.21 -8.48 -0.39
N LEU A 239 -23.25 -9.53 0.44
CA LEU A 239 -23.15 -10.92 -0.02
C LEU A 239 -24.36 -11.30 -0.89
N GLN A 240 -25.56 -10.89 -0.48
CA GLN A 240 -26.78 -11.17 -1.24
C GLN A 240 -26.75 -10.48 -2.61
N VAL A 241 -26.33 -9.22 -2.68
CA VAL A 241 -26.13 -8.53 -3.96
C VAL A 241 -25.16 -9.31 -4.85
N LYS A 242 -24.06 -9.83 -4.29
CA LYS A 242 -23.11 -10.61 -5.09
C LYS A 242 -23.68 -11.95 -5.59
N LEU A 243 -24.52 -12.59 -4.78
CA LEU A 243 -25.23 -13.79 -5.21
C LEU A 243 -26.17 -13.51 -6.37
N ASP A 244 -26.91 -12.40 -6.29
CA ASP A 244 -27.84 -12.01 -7.35
C ASP A 244 -27.07 -11.74 -8.66
N GLU A 245 -25.95 -11.02 -8.62
CA GLU A 245 -25.05 -10.81 -9.77
C GLU A 245 -24.57 -12.14 -10.38
N LEU A 246 -24.02 -13.04 -9.57
CA LEU A 246 -23.52 -14.33 -10.05
C LEU A 246 -24.63 -15.22 -10.62
N SER A 247 -25.84 -15.14 -10.05
CA SER A 247 -26.99 -15.88 -10.57
C SER A 247 -27.41 -15.39 -11.95
N GLN A 248 -27.29 -14.08 -12.20
CA GLN A 248 -27.57 -13.49 -13.50
C GLN A 248 -26.51 -13.91 -14.53
N GLU A 249 -25.22 -13.85 -14.17
CA GLU A 249 -24.12 -14.30 -15.02
C GLU A 249 -24.31 -15.76 -15.47
N LEU A 250 -24.68 -16.66 -14.55
CA LEU A 250 -24.97 -18.07 -14.86
C LEU A 250 -26.17 -18.25 -15.80
N ALA A 251 -27.21 -17.42 -15.64
CA ALA A 251 -28.38 -17.49 -16.52
C ALA A 251 -28.05 -17.03 -17.94
N GLU A 252 -27.23 -15.98 -18.09
CA GLU A 252 -26.77 -15.48 -19.38
C GLU A 252 -25.89 -16.53 -20.10
N GLU A 253 -24.96 -17.20 -19.39
CA GLU A 253 -24.15 -18.28 -19.97
C GLU A 253 -24.99 -19.47 -20.45
N ALA A 254 -26.06 -19.82 -19.74
CA ALA A 254 -26.95 -20.91 -20.13
C ALA A 254 -27.73 -20.59 -21.43
N GLU A 255 -28.09 -19.33 -21.66
CA GLU A 255 -28.78 -18.89 -22.88
C GLU A 255 -27.86 -18.84 -24.11
N GLU A 256 -26.55 -18.62 -23.93
CA GLU A 256 -25.57 -18.56 -25.01
C GLU A 256 -25.10 -19.94 -25.52
N THR A 257 -25.40 -21.03 -24.80
CA THR A 257 -25.10 -22.40 -25.28
C THR A 257 -26.15 -22.88 -26.30
N PRO A 258 -25.80 -23.07 -27.58
CA PRO A 258 -26.78 -23.50 -28.58
C PRO A 258 -27.26 -24.93 -28.30
N THR A 259 -28.58 -25.09 -28.25
CA THR A 259 -29.25 -26.40 -28.23
C THR A 259 -28.69 -27.28 -29.36
N PRO A 260 -28.22 -28.51 -29.11
CA PRO A 260 -27.73 -29.37 -30.17
C PRO A 260 -28.82 -29.58 -31.22
N GLU A 261 -28.51 -29.27 -32.48
CA GLU A 261 -29.41 -29.56 -33.62
C GLU A 261 -29.86 -31.03 -33.52
N PRO A 262 -31.17 -31.31 -33.66
CA PRO A 262 -31.62 -32.69 -33.68
C PRO A 262 -30.93 -33.41 -34.83
N SER A 263 -30.18 -34.47 -34.50
CA SER A 263 -29.48 -35.29 -35.47
C SER A 263 -30.47 -35.77 -36.53
N PRO A 264 -30.14 -35.70 -37.84
CA PRO A 264 -31.06 -36.11 -38.88
C PRO A 264 -31.41 -37.60 -38.71
N GLU A 265 -32.70 -37.88 -38.53
CA GLU A 265 -33.23 -39.23 -38.51
C GLU A 265 -32.71 -40.00 -39.71
N THR A 266 -31.97 -41.08 -39.44
CA THR A 266 -31.55 -42.03 -40.45
C THR A 266 -32.79 -42.77 -40.91
N THR A 267 -33.44 -42.27 -41.96
CA THR A 267 -34.46 -43.02 -42.69
C THR A 267 -33.75 -44.14 -43.44
N ALA A 268 -33.68 -45.31 -42.80
CA ALA A 268 -33.34 -46.56 -43.45
C ALA A 268 -34.43 -46.87 -44.49
N SER A 269 -34.17 -46.49 -45.75
CA SER A 269 -34.99 -46.89 -46.88
C SER A 269 -34.77 -48.38 -47.12
N SER A 270 -35.74 -49.19 -46.70
CA SER A 270 -35.88 -50.56 -47.18
C SER A 270 -36.51 -50.53 -48.56
N MET A 271 -35.75 -50.94 -49.59
CA MET A 271 -36.19 -51.68 -50.78
C MET A 271 -34.99 -51.98 -51.70
#